data_AF-N1UFC7-F1
#
_entry.id   AF-N1UFC7-F1
#
_cell.length_a   1.000
_cell.length_b   1.000
_cell.length_c   1.000
_cell.angle_alpha   90.00
_cell.angle_beta   90.00
_cell.angle_gamma   90.00
#
_symmetry.space_group_name_H-M   'P 1'
#
loop_
_entity.id
_entity.type
_entity.pdbx_description
1 polymer ?
#
loop_
_entity_poly.entity_id
_entity_poly.type
_entity_poly.pdbx_seq_one_letter_code
_entity_poly.pdbx_strand_id
1 'polypeptide(L)'
;MKFGHRGGNQPVKNLETGQVEITSQNHGFAVIDDQKQDEPISFLNLNDHTVEGILKSGYPLLTVQYHPESAPGPNDSRYLFQKFYDLVEKQKRLKLMTEFTQLPDRILGLPVGKDFSIEALVKDVWNPETDDLFPPKNFLGIGYGLNFYAIARKTGLL
;
A
#
# COMPACT_ATOMS: atom_id res chain seq x y z
N MET A 1 -5.63 3.20 -33.17
CA MET A 1 -6.79 2.31 -33.40
C MET A 1 -7.61 2.86 -34.56
N LYS A 2 -8.38 2.03 -35.30
CA LYS A 2 -9.18 2.52 -36.44
C LYS A 2 -10.41 3.34 -36.00
N PHE A 3 -11.08 2.94 -34.92
CA PHE A 3 -12.31 3.59 -34.43
C PHE A 3 -12.25 4.04 -32.96
N GLY A 4 -11.31 3.50 -32.17
CA GLY A 4 -11.19 3.78 -30.74
C GLY A 4 -12.30 3.13 -29.91
N HIS A 5 -12.23 3.29 -28.59
CA HIS A 5 -13.25 2.85 -27.66
C HIS A 5 -14.01 4.05 -27.09
N ARG A 6 -15.31 4.10 -27.37
CA ARG A 6 -16.21 5.20 -27.00
C ARG A 6 -17.55 4.64 -26.55
N GLY A 7 -17.73 4.44 -25.26
CA GLY A 7 -18.98 3.89 -24.72
C GLY A 7 -18.85 3.36 -23.29
N GLY A 8 -20.00 3.13 -22.66
CA GLY A 8 -20.12 2.59 -21.29
C GLY A 8 -20.33 1.08 -21.23
N ASN A 9 -20.01 0.34 -22.29
CA ASN A 9 -20.28 -1.08 -22.44
C ASN A 9 -19.05 -1.89 -22.86
N GLN A 10 -17.84 -1.37 -22.64
CA GLN A 10 -16.60 -2.04 -23.08
C GLN A 10 -16.19 -3.11 -22.05
N PRO A 11 -16.16 -4.40 -22.44
CA PRO A 11 -15.81 -5.50 -21.54
C PRO A 11 -14.29 -5.59 -21.37
N VAL A 12 -13.81 -5.45 -20.14
CA VAL A 12 -12.40 -5.56 -19.78
C VAL A 12 -12.21 -6.72 -18.82
N LYS A 13 -11.24 -7.59 -19.12
CA LYS A 13 -10.87 -8.70 -18.25
C LYS A 13 -9.62 -8.37 -17.45
N ASN A 14 -9.69 -8.55 -16.14
CA ASN A 14 -8.53 -8.62 -15.27
C ASN A 14 -7.87 -9.99 -15.45
N LEU A 15 -6.62 -10.02 -15.90
CA LEU A 15 -5.89 -11.26 -16.18
C LEU A 15 -5.39 -11.97 -14.92
N GLU A 16 -5.19 -11.25 -13.82
CA GLU A 16 -4.77 -11.81 -12.53
C GLU A 16 -5.92 -12.57 -11.86
N THR A 17 -7.13 -11.99 -11.85
CA THR A 17 -8.29 -12.57 -11.14
C THR A 17 -9.23 -13.36 -12.06
N GLY A 18 -9.14 -13.15 -13.37
CA GLY A 18 -10.09 -13.67 -14.36
C GLY A 18 -11.43 -12.94 -14.41
N GLN A 19 -11.65 -11.93 -13.56
CA GLN A 19 -12.90 -11.17 -13.49
C GLN A 19 -13.08 -10.29 -14.73
N VAL A 20 -14.33 -10.14 -15.17
CA VAL A 20 -14.72 -9.24 -16.26
C VAL A 20 -15.52 -8.08 -15.69
N GLU A 21 -15.23 -6.89 -16.17
CA GLU A 21 -15.87 -5.63 -15.79
C GLU A 21 -16.42 -4.95 -17.05
N ILE A 22 -17.58 -4.31 -16.92
CA ILE A 22 -18.04 -3.39 -17.96
C ILE A 22 -17.51 -2.01 -17.63
N THR A 23 -16.90 -1.35 -18.61
CA THR A 23 -16.15 -0.10 -18.39
C THR A 23 -16.65 1.04 -19.27
N SER A 24 -16.44 2.27 -18.80
CA SER A 24 -16.63 3.49 -19.58
C SER A 24 -15.31 3.90 -20.22
N GLN A 25 -15.31 4.05 -21.54
CA GLN A 25 -14.11 4.32 -22.33
C GLN A 25 -14.33 5.47 -23.32
N ASN A 26 -13.29 6.28 -23.52
CA ASN A 26 -13.29 7.37 -24.49
C ASN A 26 -11.87 7.68 -25.02
N HIS A 27 -11.20 6.70 -25.63
CA HIS A 27 -9.84 6.85 -26.16
C HIS A 27 -9.72 6.38 -27.63
N GLY A 28 -8.81 6.99 -28.39
CA GLY A 28 -8.53 6.66 -29.81
C GLY A 28 -7.15 6.02 -30.05
N PHE A 29 -6.32 6.01 -29.02
CA PHE A 29 -5.00 5.39 -29.02
C PHE A 29 -4.99 4.24 -28.01
N ALA A 30 -4.19 3.22 -28.27
CA ALA A 30 -3.99 2.09 -27.37
C ALA A 30 -2.50 1.89 -27.16
N VAL A 31 -2.14 1.40 -25.97
CA VAL A 31 -0.79 0.93 -25.68
C VAL A 31 -0.54 -0.35 -26.49
N ILE A 32 0.63 -0.42 -27.13
CA ILE A 32 1.07 -1.63 -27.83
C ILE A 32 1.69 -2.56 -26.81
N ASP A 33 1.23 -3.81 -26.80
CA ASP A 33 1.94 -4.90 -26.15
C ASP A 33 3.25 -5.18 -26.90
N ASP A 34 4.34 -4.54 -26.48
CA ASP A 34 5.68 -4.94 -26.91
C ASP A 34 6.14 -6.03 -25.96
N GLN A 35 5.83 -7.29 -26.32
CA GLN A 35 6.16 -8.53 -25.59
C GLN A 35 7.66 -8.69 -25.21
N LYS A 36 8.50 -7.75 -25.61
CA LYS A 36 9.91 -7.61 -25.22
C LYS A 36 10.11 -6.95 -23.86
N GLN A 37 9.10 -6.29 -23.30
CA GLN A 37 9.17 -5.72 -21.96
C GLN A 37 8.59 -6.73 -20.96
N ASP A 38 9.32 -7.03 -19.89
CA ASP A 38 8.89 -7.88 -18.77
C ASP A 38 7.74 -7.24 -17.94
N GLU A 39 6.86 -6.48 -18.57
CA GLU A 39 5.75 -5.78 -17.92
C GLU A 39 4.45 -6.58 -18.14
N PRO A 40 3.91 -7.21 -17.09
CA PRO A 40 2.71 -8.02 -17.25
C PRO A 40 1.50 -7.12 -17.52
N ILE A 41 0.93 -7.24 -18.72
CA ILE A 41 -0.40 -6.74 -19.03
C ILE A 41 -1.36 -7.33 -18.00
N SER A 42 -2.19 -6.46 -17.41
CA SER A 42 -3.06 -6.86 -16.31
C SER A 42 -4.54 -6.75 -16.67
N PHE A 43 -4.87 -5.89 -17.63
CA PHE A 43 -6.23 -5.69 -18.11
C PHE A 43 -6.27 -5.72 -19.62
N LEU A 44 -7.23 -6.45 -20.19
CA LEU A 44 -7.37 -6.64 -21.62
C LEU A 44 -8.82 -6.40 -22.05
N ASN A 45 -9.01 -5.68 -23.15
CA ASN A 45 -10.32 -5.58 -23.78
C ASN A 45 -10.71 -6.94 -24.37
N LEU A 46 -11.94 -7.40 -24.12
CA LEU A 46 -12.40 -8.68 -24.65
C LEU A 46 -12.90 -8.61 -26.10
N ASN A 47 -13.19 -7.42 -26.62
CA ASN A 47 -13.66 -7.26 -28.00
C ASN A 47 -12.52 -7.33 -29.01
N ASP A 48 -11.39 -6.68 -28.72
CA ASP A 48 -10.31 -6.50 -29.69
C ASP A 48 -8.90 -6.78 -29.13
N HIS A 49 -8.81 -7.25 -27.88
CA HIS A 49 -7.57 -7.62 -27.22
C HIS A 49 -6.54 -6.49 -27.10
N THR A 50 -6.97 -5.23 -27.06
CA THR A 50 -6.06 -4.14 -26.70
C THR A 50 -5.75 -4.11 -25.21
N VAL A 51 -4.59 -3.57 -24.86
CA VAL A 51 -4.16 -3.36 -23.47
C VAL A 51 -5.01 -2.28 -22.82
N GLU A 52 -5.60 -2.60 -21.66
CA GLU A 52 -6.50 -1.72 -20.91
C GLU A 52 -5.95 -1.33 -19.54
N GLY A 53 -4.75 -1.80 -19.18
CA GLY A 53 -4.10 -1.45 -17.92
C GLY A 53 -2.95 -2.37 -17.54
N ILE A 54 -2.07 -1.84 -16.69
CA ILE A 54 -0.86 -2.50 -16.21
C ILE A 54 -0.85 -2.42 -14.68
N LEU A 55 -0.58 -3.56 -14.04
CA LEU A 55 -0.34 -3.70 -12.60
C LEU A 55 0.97 -4.47 -12.45
N LYS A 56 1.97 -3.85 -11.81
CA LYS A 56 3.30 -4.45 -11.67
C LYS A 56 3.57 -4.89 -10.24
N SER A 57 3.76 -6.19 -10.02
CA SER A 57 4.18 -6.68 -8.71
C SER A 57 5.56 -6.13 -8.34
N GLY A 58 5.74 -5.76 -7.07
CA GLY A 58 6.98 -5.17 -6.56
C GLY A 58 7.14 -3.66 -6.79
N TYR A 59 6.31 -3.04 -7.63
CA TYR A 59 6.30 -1.59 -7.85
C TYR A 59 4.93 -1.02 -7.47
N PRO A 60 4.85 0.19 -6.87
CA PRO A 60 3.57 0.84 -6.59
C PRO A 60 2.96 1.45 -7.87
N LEU A 61 2.72 0.62 -8.88
CA LEU A 61 2.26 1.04 -10.21
C LEU A 61 0.96 0.33 -10.57
N LEU A 62 -0.08 1.14 -10.81
CA LEU A 62 -1.39 0.73 -11.31
C LEU A 62 -1.83 1.75 -12.36
N THR A 63 -2.15 1.28 -13.56
CA THR A 63 -2.70 2.10 -14.64
C THR A 63 -3.90 1.41 -15.27
N VAL A 64 -4.86 2.20 -15.73
CA VAL A 64 -5.99 1.74 -16.55
C VAL A 64 -6.24 2.73 -17.68
N GLN A 65 -6.71 2.22 -18.82
CA GLN A 65 -6.97 3.00 -20.03
C GLN A 65 -8.42 3.54 -20.09
N TYR A 66 -9.30 2.96 -19.27
CA TYR A 66 -10.71 3.33 -19.11
C TYR A 66 -10.94 4.26 -17.90
N HIS A 67 -12.18 4.68 -17.70
CA HIS A 67 -12.61 5.66 -16.69
C HIS A 67 -13.24 4.97 -15.46
N PRO A 68 -12.47 4.66 -14.39
CA PRO A 68 -13.00 4.02 -13.18
C PRO A 68 -13.93 4.93 -12.36
N GLU A 69 -13.80 6.25 -12.49
CA GLU A 69 -14.70 7.25 -11.91
C GLU A 69 -16.09 7.18 -12.52
N SER A 70 -16.19 6.70 -13.77
CA SER A 70 -17.42 6.67 -14.56
C SER A 70 -18.02 8.07 -14.70
N ALA A 71 -19.33 8.20 -14.95
CA ALA A 71 -20.04 9.47 -15.21
C ALA A 71 -19.93 10.02 -16.65
N PRO A 72 -20.66 9.41 -17.62
CA PRO A 72 -21.60 8.29 -17.46
C PRO A 72 -20.89 6.92 -17.50
N GLY A 73 -21.59 5.87 -17.07
CA GLY A 73 -21.12 4.48 -17.19
C GLY A 73 -21.34 3.61 -15.96
N PRO A 74 -21.00 2.31 -16.06
CA PRO A 74 -21.08 1.33 -14.98
C PRO A 74 -19.97 1.55 -13.94
N ASN A 75 -20.24 1.20 -12.68
CA ASN A 75 -19.35 1.47 -11.55
C ASN A 75 -18.43 0.30 -11.17
N ASP A 76 -18.36 -0.73 -12.01
CA ASP A 76 -17.68 -2.00 -11.75
C ASP A 76 -16.21 -1.79 -11.33
N SER A 77 -15.54 -0.81 -11.91
CA SER A 77 -14.11 -0.54 -11.69
C SER A 77 -13.79 0.42 -10.54
N ARG A 78 -14.78 0.87 -9.75
CA ARG A 78 -14.53 1.84 -8.65
C ARG A 78 -13.58 1.32 -7.56
N TYR A 79 -13.45 0.00 -7.41
CA TYR A 79 -12.53 -0.60 -6.43
C TYR A 79 -11.06 -0.22 -6.70
N LEU A 80 -10.73 0.21 -7.93
CA LEU A 80 -9.38 0.65 -8.29
C LEU A 80 -8.94 1.88 -7.49
N PHE A 81 -9.87 2.75 -7.06
CA PHE A 81 -9.54 3.85 -6.16
C PHE A 81 -9.08 3.35 -4.79
N GLN A 82 -9.73 2.32 -4.26
CA GLN A 82 -9.31 1.67 -3.01
C GLN A 82 -7.95 1.00 -3.19
N LYS A 83 -7.74 0.24 -4.29
CA LYS A 83 -6.43 -0.34 -4.60
C LYS A 83 -5.33 0.72 -4.69
N PHE A 84 -5.58 1.86 -5.33
CA PHE A 84 -4.63 2.97 -5.39
C PHE A 84 -4.31 3.52 -4.00
N TYR A 85 -5.33 3.74 -3.17
CA TYR A 85 -5.13 4.20 -1.79
C TYR A 85 -4.25 3.21 -0.99
N ASP A 86 -4.54 1.91 -1.09
CA ASP A 86 -3.79 0.86 -0.42
C ASP A 86 -2.33 0.80 -0.88
N LEU A 87 -2.07 1.03 -2.18
CA LEU A 87 -0.72 1.14 -2.74
C LEU A 87 0.05 2.33 -2.14
N VAL A 88 -0.59 3.50 -2.01
CA VAL A 88 0.00 4.70 -1.41
C VAL A 88 0.30 4.49 0.08
N GLU A 89 -0.65 3.92 0.83
CA GLU A 89 -0.49 3.56 2.25
C GLU A 89 0.69 2.61 2.45
N LYS A 90 0.76 1.54 1.66
CA LYS A 90 1.86 0.56 1.70
C LYS A 90 3.20 1.22 1.42
N GLN A 91 3.28 2.09 0.41
CA GLN A 91 4.51 2.79 0.06
C GLN A 91 4.96 3.75 1.18
N LYS A 92 4.02 4.48 1.81
CA LYS A 92 4.31 5.31 2.99
C LYS A 92 4.86 4.48 4.15
N ARG A 93 4.24 3.32 4.43
CA ARG A 93 4.71 2.42 5.50
C ARG A 93 6.10 1.88 5.22
N LEU A 94 6.38 1.45 3.99
CA LEU A 94 7.72 0.99 3.59
C LEU A 94 8.77 2.10 3.77
N LYS A 95 8.45 3.33 3.35
CA LYS A 95 9.35 4.48 3.54
C LYS A 95 9.62 4.73 5.03
N LEU A 96 8.57 4.74 5.85
CA LEU A 96 8.72 4.86 7.30
C LEU A 96 9.59 3.73 7.87
N MET A 97 9.35 2.47 7.50
CA MET A 97 10.15 1.34 7.98
C MET A 97 11.63 1.43 7.55
N THR A 98 11.91 1.90 6.34
CA THR A 98 13.27 2.16 5.87
C THR A 98 13.93 3.31 6.64
N GLU A 99 13.20 4.36 6.98
CA GLU A 99 13.70 5.45 7.83
C GLU A 99 13.90 4.99 9.29
N PHE A 100 13.01 4.14 9.82
CA PHE A 100 13.13 3.52 11.15
C PHE A 100 14.35 2.60 11.26
N THR A 101 14.71 1.91 10.18
CA THR A 101 15.93 1.09 10.15
C THR A 101 17.22 1.90 10.07
N GLN A 102 17.12 3.22 9.88
CA GLN A 102 18.23 4.18 10.01
C GLN A 102 18.22 4.93 11.36
N LEU A 103 17.22 4.71 12.22
CA LEU A 103 17.25 5.25 13.58
C LEU A 103 18.37 4.57 14.36
N PRO A 104 19.05 5.31 15.26
CA PRO A 104 20.04 4.71 16.15
C PRO A 104 19.37 3.60 16.99
N ASP A 105 20.14 2.58 17.37
CA ASP A 105 19.61 1.45 18.14
C ASP A 105 18.94 1.89 19.45
N ARG A 106 19.35 3.05 19.98
CA ARG A 106 18.74 3.69 21.15
C ARG A 106 18.46 5.17 20.94
N ILE A 107 17.29 5.63 21.38
CA ILE A 107 16.97 7.05 21.60
C ILE A 107 16.73 7.22 23.10
N LEU A 108 17.45 8.15 23.74
CA LEU A 108 17.34 8.40 25.20
C LEU A 108 17.55 7.13 26.05
N GLY A 109 18.43 6.24 25.60
CA GLY A 109 18.70 4.97 26.28
C GLY A 109 17.67 3.87 26.04
N LEU A 110 16.53 4.15 25.38
CA LEU A 110 15.51 3.16 25.02
C LEU A 110 15.79 2.53 23.65
N PRO A 111 15.64 1.20 23.49
CA PRO A 111 15.75 0.56 22.19
C PRO A 111 14.63 1.04 21.26
N VAL A 112 14.96 1.44 20.02
CA VAL A 112 14.00 1.93 19.02
C VAL A 112 14.25 1.43 17.59
N GLY A 113 15.36 0.72 17.37
CA GLY A 113 15.77 0.17 16.08
C GLY A 113 15.24 -1.25 15.81
N LYS A 114 15.96 -2.01 14.97
CA LYS A 114 15.57 -3.36 14.51
C LYS A 114 15.36 -4.38 15.63
N ASP A 115 16.05 -4.21 16.75
CA ASP A 115 15.99 -5.13 17.90
C ASP A 115 14.90 -4.73 18.92
N PHE A 116 14.05 -3.75 18.61
CA PHE A 116 12.94 -3.36 19.47
C PHE A 116 11.82 -4.42 19.47
N SER A 117 11.64 -5.10 20.59
CA SER A 117 10.45 -5.91 20.89
C SER A 117 9.75 -5.41 22.16
N ILE A 118 8.43 -5.62 22.23
CA ILE A 118 7.64 -5.27 23.42
C ILE A 118 8.15 -6.09 24.62
N GLU A 119 8.53 -7.35 24.41
CA GLU A 119 9.07 -8.22 25.46
C GLU A 119 10.41 -7.71 25.99
N ALA A 120 11.30 -7.20 25.12
CA ALA A 120 12.56 -6.61 25.52
C ALA A 120 12.36 -5.31 26.30
N LEU A 121 11.43 -4.45 25.86
CA LEU A 121 11.07 -3.23 26.58
C LEU A 121 10.51 -3.57 27.97
N VAL A 122 9.56 -4.50 28.05
CA VAL A 122 8.94 -4.94 29.32
C VAL A 122 10.00 -5.50 30.27
N LYS A 123 10.95 -6.32 29.80
CA LYS A 123 12.05 -6.82 30.64
C LYS A 123 12.99 -5.72 31.14
N ASP A 124 13.18 -4.66 30.37
CA ASP A 124 14.06 -3.54 30.73
C ASP A 124 13.40 -2.54 31.70
N VAL A 125 12.06 -2.49 31.75
CA VAL A 125 11.32 -1.47 32.53
C VAL A 125 10.39 -2.03 33.59
N TRP A 126 10.13 -3.34 33.64
CA TRP A 126 9.22 -3.97 34.60
C TRP A 126 9.93 -5.08 35.38
N ASN A 127 9.83 -5.02 36.70
CA ASN A 127 10.29 -6.09 37.58
C ASN A 127 9.12 -7.03 37.92
N PRO A 128 9.10 -8.26 37.37
CA PRO A 128 8.00 -9.19 37.61
C PRO A 128 7.93 -9.72 39.06
N GLU A 129 9.00 -9.59 39.85
CA GLU A 129 9.03 -10.05 41.24
C GLU A 129 8.40 -9.04 42.20
N THR A 130 8.45 -7.75 41.87
CA THR A 130 7.94 -6.66 42.73
C THR A 130 6.76 -5.91 42.11
N ASP A 131 6.43 -6.21 40.85
CA ASP A 131 5.45 -5.50 40.02
C ASP A 131 5.75 -4.00 39.82
N ASP A 132 7.02 -3.61 39.97
CA ASP A 132 7.45 -2.22 39.84
C ASP A 132 7.88 -1.88 38.40
N LEU A 133 7.55 -0.66 37.97
CA LEU A 133 8.11 -0.07 36.75
C LEU A 133 9.35 0.77 37.09
N PHE A 134 10.51 0.38 36.57
CA PHE A 134 11.76 1.14 36.69
C PHE A 134 12.07 1.92 35.41
N PRO A 135 12.55 3.17 35.51
CA PRO A 135 13.21 3.79 34.37
C PRO A 135 14.42 2.93 33.96
N PRO A 136 14.69 2.76 32.65
CA PRO A 136 15.89 2.06 32.20
C PRO A 136 17.13 2.60 32.92
N LYS A 137 18.11 1.75 33.24
CA LYS A 137 19.32 2.11 34.01
C LYS A 137 20.12 3.32 33.49
N ASN A 138 19.80 3.83 32.30
CA ASN A 138 20.42 4.99 31.64
C ASN A 138 19.42 6.10 31.24
N PHE A 139 18.24 6.17 31.85
CA PHE A 139 17.19 7.13 31.48
C PHE A 139 17.51 8.53 32.06
N LEU A 140 17.92 9.47 31.22
CA LEU A 140 18.02 10.89 31.61
C LEU A 140 16.61 11.49 31.64
N GLY A 141 16.13 11.74 32.87
CA GLY A 141 14.76 12.15 33.18
C GLY A 141 14.28 13.41 32.44
N ILE A 142 13.54 13.21 31.35
CA ILE A 142 12.67 14.22 30.78
C ILE A 142 11.28 13.62 30.52
N GLY A 143 10.37 13.84 31.47
CA GLY A 143 8.91 13.86 31.27
C GLY A 143 8.18 12.53 31.06
N TYR A 144 7.14 12.29 31.86
CA TYR A 144 6.13 11.23 31.74
C TYR A 144 5.23 11.36 30.49
N GLY A 145 5.82 11.64 29.32
CA GLY A 145 5.09 12.12 28.17
C GLY A 145 5.55 11.56 26.83
N LEU A 146 6.06 10.33 26.74
CA LEU A 146 6.30 9.69 25.43
C LEU A 146 6.36 8.17 25.58
N ASN A 147 5.22 7.50 25.39
CA ASN A 147 5.13 6.21 24.67
C ASN A 147 3.71 5.64 24.52
N PHE A 148 2.67 6.28 25.07
CA PHE A 148 1.30 5.83 24.81
C PHE A 148 0.91 5.91 23.32
N TYR A 149 1.45 6.88 22.57
CA TYR A 149 1.13 7.02 21.14
C TYR A 149 1.73 5.91 20.26
N ALA A 150 2.96 5.46 20.56
CA ALA A 150 3.62 4.38 19.83
C ALA A 150 3.06 2.99 20.19
N ILE A 151 2.62 2.82 21.44
CA ILE A 151 1.97 1.59 21.91
C ILE A 151 0.52 1.51 21.38
N ALA A 152 -0.28 2.57 21.53
CA ALA A 152 -1.68 2.59 21.10
C ALA A 152 -1.85 2.31 19.60
N ARG A 153 -0.94 2.81 18.75
CA ARG A 153 -1.00 2.60 17.29
C ARG A 153 -0.54 1.21 16.85
N LYS A 154 0.18 0.46 17.70
CA LYS A 154 0.70 -0.88 17.39
C LYS A 154 -0.14 -2.00 18.01
N THR A 155 -0.89 -1.72 19.07
CA THR A 155 -1.85 -2.65 19.71
C THR A 155 -3.29 -2.47 19.21
N GLY A 156 -3.55 -1.49 18.34
CA GLY A 156 -4.89 -1.25 17.75
C GLY A 156 -5.89 -0.58 18.70
N LEU A 157 -5.40 0.12 19.73
CA LEU A 157 -6.21 0.90 20.68
C LEU A 157 -6.57 2.31 20.18
N LEU A 158 -6.10 2.69 18.98
CA LEU A 158 -6.50 3.84 18.17
C LEU A 158 -6.57 3.46 16.69
#